data_AF-A0A8T4KVU5-F1
#
_entry.id   AF-A0A8T4KVU5-F1
#
_cell.length_a   1.000
_cell.length_b   1.000
_cell.length_c   1.000
_cell.angle_alpha   90.00
_cell.angle_beta   90.00
_cell.angle_gamma   90.00
#
_symmetry.space_group_name_H-M   'P 1'
#
loop_
_entity.id
_entity.type
_entity.pdbx_description
1 polymer ?
#
loop_
_entity_poly.entity_id
_entity_poly.type
_entity_poly.pdbx_seq_one_letter_code
_entity_poly.pdbx_strand_id
1 'polypeptide(L)'
;VAFLYGALMVFTASLLLKFYYLDFSSYASESIEAVQALAGDAFLLLAVSLAVLLVDVVTSAMYPVMVKEFRQGKKISFRRAFSFALQKFWVTVPAVLAYLLIFSIISFPFIFFFDLAVVSGNFSQLFFSLLGVVAVIFLTNVLFYFIYPVSTLEKGNFVSALFSTVKLGQKDLSMVSKAAVFPFIVSLANFAVAFLVENPAFLALFVFLRFLTALVYSYHLVLNPVIYFEGRI
;
A
#
# COMPACT_ATOMS: atom_id res chain seq x y z
N VAL A 1 -0.86 10.79 -6.08
CA VAL A 1 -0.43 9.59 -5.33
C VAL A 1 -0.66 8.29 -6.12
N ALA A 2 -1.90 7.92 -6.47
CA ALA A 2 -2.18 6.67 -7.19
C ALA A 2 -1.38 6.49 -8.52
N PHE A 3 -1.18 7.56 -9.29
CA PHE A 3 -0.33 7.55 -10.48
C PHE A 3 1.15 7.28 -10.18
N LEU A 4 1.68 7.84 -9.07
CA LEU A 4 3.07 7.62 -8.66
C LEU A 4 3.27 6.15 -8.24
N TYR A 5 2.31 5.58 -7.51
CA TYR A 5 2.30 4.14 -7.24
C TYR A 5 2.14 3.30 -8.51
N GLY A 6 1.46 3.80 -9.53
CA GLY A 6 1.40 3.17 -10.85
C GLY A 6 2.77 3.10 -11.52
N ALA A 7 3.48 4.23 -11.58
CA ALA A 7 4.84 4.27 -12.10
C ALA A 7 5.78 3.34 -11.34
N LEU A 8 5.69 3.31 -10.00
CA LEU A 8 6.43 2.38 -9.16
C LEU A 8 6.10 0.92 -9.50
N MET A 9 4.83 0.55 -9.68
CA MET A 9 4.46 -0.82 -10.04
C MET A 9 4.99 -1.25 -11.40
N VAL A 10 4.96 -0.38 -12.40
CA VAL A 10 5.57 -0.66 -13.71
C VAL A 10 7.09 -0.83 -13.57
N PHE A 11 7.74 0.04 -12.80
CA PHE A 11 9.18 -0.06 -12.56
C PHE A 11 9.54 -1.37 -11.84
N THR A 12 8.80 -1.74 -10.79
CA THR A 12 8.95 -3.02 -10.10
C THR A 12 8.74 -4.21 -11.05
N ALA A 13 7.68 -4.19 -11.87
CA ALA A 13 7.41 -5.26 -12.83
C ALA A 13 8.58 -5.40 -13.83
N SER A 14 9.10 -4.28 -14.34
CA SER A 14 10.25 -4.29 -15.24
C SER A 14 11.52 -4.84 -14.58
N LEU A 15 11.75 -4.52 -13.31
CA LEU A 15 12.90 -5.00 -12.54
C LEU A 15 12.79 -6.50 -12.27
N LEU A 16 11.60 -6.98 -11.90
CA LEU A 16 11.34 -8.40 -11.69
C LEU A 16 11.52 -9.22 -12.97
N LEU A 17 11.06 -8.70 -14.12
CA LEU A 17 11.29 -9.34 -15.42
C LEU A 17 12.79 -9.39 -15.74
N LYS A 18 13.52 -8.28 -15.59
CA LYS A 18 14.99 -8.27 -15.76
C LYS A 18 15.68 -9.29 -14.86
N PHE A 19 15.28 -9.37 -13.59
CA PHE A 19 15.82 -10.34 -12.64
C PHE A 19 15.55 -11.79 -13.07
N TYR A 20 14.35 -12.09 -13.55
CA TYR A 20 13.98 -13.42 -14.01
C TYR A 20 14.73 -13.85 -15.28
N TYR A 21 15.01 -12.89 -16.19
CA TYR A 21 15.73 -13.15 -17.43
C TYR A 21 17.27 -13.16 -17.28
N LEU A 22 17.80 -12.81 -16.10
CA LEU A 22 19.23 -12.93 -15.84
C LEU A 22 19.59 -14.40 -15.60
N ASP A 23 20.29 -14.98 -16.57
CA ASP A 23 20.85 -16.33 -16.44
C ASP A 23 22.10 -16.30 -15.54
N PHE A 24 21.92 -16.58 -14.26
CA PHE A 24 23.01 -16.64 -13.28
C PHE A 24 23.95 -17.84 -13.47
N SER A 25 23.70 -18.72 -14.45
CA SER A 25 24.45 -19.98 -14.59
C SER A 25 25.76 -19.86 -15.37
N SER A 26 26.01 -18.77 -16.12
CA SER A 26 27.05 -18.78 -17.16
C SER A 26 28.30 -17.90 -16.95
N TYR A 27 28.31 -16.82 -16.15
CA TYR A 27 29.54 -16.01 -15.95
C TYR A 27 29.63 -15.35 -14.56
N ALA A 28 30.68 -15.69 -13.79
CA ALA A 28 30.89 -15.21 -12.42
C ALA A 28 31.32 -13.73 -12.30
N SER A 29 31.83 -13.11 -13.37
CA SER A 29 32.22 -11.68 -13.39
C SER A 29 31.09 -10.78 -13.90
N GLU A 30 30.36 -11.19 -14.94
CA GLU A 30 29.18 -10.49 -15.44
C GLU A 30 28.04 -10.51 -14.40
N SER A 31 27.99 -11.54 -13.55
CA SER A 31 27.01 -11.64 -12.48
C SER A 31 27.22 -10.60 -11.37
N ILE A 32 28.45 -10.15 -11.08
CA ILE A 32 28.71 -9.14 -10.04
C ILE A 32 28.23 -7.76 -10.50
N GLU A 33 28.55 -7.37 -11.73
CA GLU A 33 28.08 -6.08 -12.29
C GLU A 33 26.55 -6.06 -12.44
N ALA A 34 25.94 -7.16 -12.90
CA ALA A 34 24.49 -7.29 -12.97
C ALA A 34 23.83 -7.19 -11.59
N VAL A 35 24.39 -7.85 -10.56
CA VAL A 35 23.90 -7.76 -9.17
C VAL A 35 24.04 -6.35 -8.62
N GLN A 36 25.13 -5.64 -8.91
CA GLN A 36 25.32 -4.25 -8.48
C GLN A 36 24.32 -3.31 -9.15
N ALA A 37 24.08 -3.46 -10.45
CA ALA A 37 23.08 -2.69 -11.18
C ALA A 37 21.66 -2.93 -10.63
N LEU A 38 21.30 -4.20 -10.40
CA LEU A 38 20.03 -4.57 -9.78
C LEU A 38 19.88 -4.01 -8.37
N ALA A 39 20.93 -4.05 -7.56
CA ALA A 39 20.94 -3.47 -6.22
C ALA A 39 20.72 -1.95 -6.29
N GLY A 40 21.37 -1.26 -7.23
CA GLY A 40 21.16 0.18 -7.48
C GLY A 40 19.71 0.50 -7.84
N ASP A 41 19.13 -0.24 -8.77
CA ASP A 41 17.72 -0.08 -9.17
C ASP A 41 16.77 -0.38 -8.00
N ALA A 42 17.06 -1.38 -7.17
CA ALA A 42 16.29 -1.72 -5.98
C ALA A 42 16.36 -0.61 -4.91
N PHE A 43 17.54 -0.03 -4.67
CA PHE A 43 17.70 1.11 -3.76
C PHE A 43 16.97 2.36 -4.28
N LEU A 44 17.03 2.62 -5.58
CA LEU A 44 16.28 3.71 -6.21
C LEU A 44 14.77 3.50 -6.04
N LEU A 45 14.28 2.29 -6.32
CA LEU A 45 12.88 1.92 -6.14
C LEU A 45 12.45 2.11 -4.68
N LEU A 46 13.28 1.71 -3.71
CA LEU A 46 13.03 1.93 -2.29
C LEU A 46 12.94 3.42 -1.95
N ALA A 47 13.91 4.22 -2.40
CA ALA A 47 13.95 5.65 -2.14
C ALA A 47 12.73 6.40 -2.71
N VAL A 48 12.36 6.10 -3.96
CA VAL A 48 11.17 6.70 -4.60
C VAL A 48 9.89 6.21 -3.92
N SER A 49 9.83 4.92 -3.54
CA SER A 49 8.67 4.38 -2.79
C SER A 49 8.47 5.08 -1.45
N LEU A 50 9.56 5.33 -0.71
CA LEU A 50 9.51 6.09 0.54
C LEU A 50 9.08 7.54 0.31
N ALA A 51 9.55 8.20 -0.74
CA ALA A 51 9.12 9.56 -1.08
C ALA A 51 7.63 9.62 -1.41
N VAL A 52 7.13 8.68 -2.24
CA VAL A 52 5.70 8.58 -2.59
C VAL A 52 4.85 8.28 -1.34
N LEU A 53 5.32 7.40 -0.47
CA LEU A 53 4.68 7.09 0.81
C LEU A 53 4.54 8.33 1.68
N LEU A 54 5.57 9.17 1.80
CA LEU A 54 5.49 10.40 2.60
C LEU A 54 4.41 11.35 2.06
N VAL A 55 4.33 11.50 0.73
CA VAL A 55 3.28 12.30 0.09
C VAL A 55 1.90 11.69 0.36
N ASP A 56 1.78 10.37 0.28
CA ASP A 56 0.54 9.64 0.55
C ASP A 56 0.06 9.82 1.98
N VAL A 57 0.96 9.69 2.96
CA VAL A 57 0.67 9.92 4.38
C VAL A 57 0.20 11.36 4.61
N VAL A 58 0.92 12.35 4.09
CA VAL A 58 0.50 13.75 4.26
C VAL A 58 -0.88 13.98 3.65
N THR A 59 -1.12 13.48 2.43
CA THR A 59 -2.42 13.62 1.74
C THR A 59 -3.53 12.91 2.52
N SER A 60 -3.29 11.68 2.97
CA SER A 60 -4.26 10.88 3.72
C SER A 60 -4.62 11.52 5.06
N ALA A 61 -3.67 12.19 5.72
CA ALA A 61 -3.92 12.92 6.98
C ALA A 61 -4.76 14.20 6.79
N MET A 62 -4.86 14.73 5.57
CA MET A 62 -5.70 15.88 5.25
C MET A 62 -7.20 15.53 5.19
N TYR A 63 -7.54 14.32 4.72
CA TYR A 63 -8.92 13.89 4.49
C TYR A 63 -9.84 14.04 5.70
N PRO A 64 -9.45 13.60 6.92
CA PRO A 64 -10.29 13.77 8.09
C PRO A 64 -10.67 15.22 8.40
N VAL A 65 -9.76 16.16 8.18
CA VAL A 65 -10.02 17.59 8.39
C VAL A 65 -11.01 18.11 7.36
N MET A 66 -10.82 17.73 6.10
CA MET A 66 -11.72 18.12 5.01
C MET A 66 -13.13 17.56 5.21
N VAL A 67 -13.26 16.30 5.63
CA VAL A 67 -14.54 15.66 5.97
C VAL A 67 -15.21 16.37 7.14
N LYS A 68 -14.44 16.73 8.17
CA LYS A 68 -14.96 17.49 9.32
C LYS A 68 -15.46 18.88 8.92
N GLU A 69 -14.71 19.61 8.10
CA GLU A 69 -15.12 20.94 7.60
C GLU A 69 -16.39 20.83 6.76
N PHE A 70 -16.48 19.83 5.87
CA PHE A 70 -17.66 19.56 5.06
C PHE A 70 -18.90 19.27 5.93
N ARG A 71 -18.78 18.38 6.92
CA ARG A 71 -19.90 18.06 7.84
C ARG A 71 -20.34 19.25 8.69
N GLN A 72 -19.45 20.18 8.99
CA GLN A 72 -19.77 21.40 9.73
C GLN A 72 -20.32 22.53 8.84
N GLY A 73 -20.58 22.28 7.55
CA GLY A 73 -21.04 23.29 6.59
C GLY A 73 -20.00 24.38 6.30
N LYS A 74 -18.73 24.15 6.65
CA LYS A 74 -17.63 25.09 6.41
C LYS A 74 -17.04 24.86 5.02
N LYS A 75 -16.52 25.93 4.40
CA LYS A 75 -15.74 25.81 3.16
C LYS A 75 -14.47 24.99 3.45
N ILE A 76 -14.26 23.94 2.65
CA ILE A 76 -13.08 23.07 2.73
C ILE A 76 -11.82 23.90 2.44
N SER A 77 -10.86 23.88 3.36
CA SER A 77 -9.61 24.62 3.25
C SER A 77 -8.41 23.69 3.19
N PHE A 78 -7.84 23.51 1.99
CA PHE A 78 -6.63 22.70 1.77
C PHE A 78 -5.44 23.18 2.61
N ARG A 79 -5.27 24.50 2.77
CA ARG A 79 -4.19 25.06 3.58
C ARG A 79 -4.28 24.65 5.04
N ARG A 80 -5.49 24.64 5.62
CA ARG A 80 -5.72 24.20 7.00
C ARG A 80 -5.50 22.70 7.14
N ALA A 81 -6.05 21.91 6.21
CA ALA A 81 -5.87 20.47 6.22
C ALA A 81 -4.38 20.07 6.11
N PHE A 82 -3.62 20.73 5.23
CA PHE A 82 -2.18 20.50 5.07
C PHE A 82 -1.39 20.90 6.33
N SER A 83 -1.69 22.06 6.92
CA SER A 83 -1.05 22.49 8.18
C SER A 83 -1.33 21.52 9.32
N PHE A 84 -2.53 20.96 9.40
CA PHE A 84 -2.88 19.95 10.39
C PHE A 84 -2.11 18.63 10.15
N ALA A 85 -2.05 18.18 8.89
CA ALA A 85 -1.30 16.98 8.51
C ALA A 85 0.18 17.11 8.88
N LEU A 86 0.81 18.26 8.65
CA LEU A 86 2.20 18.51 9.04
C LEU A 86 2.41 18.50 10.56
N GLN A 87 1.47 19.02 11.35
CA GLN A 87 1.56 18.95 12.82
C GLN A 87 1.48 17.51 13.34
N LYS A 88 0.76 16.64 12.64
CA LYS A 88 0.63 15.21 12.95
C LYS A 88 1.70 14.34 12.30
N PHE A 89 2.57 14.91 11.46
CA PHE A 89 3.59 14.18 10.71
C PHE A 89 4.43 13.26 11.58
N TRP A 90 4.92 13.76 12.72
CA TRP A 90 5.75 13.00 13.67
C TRP A 90 5.01 11.89 14.43
N VAL A 91 3.69 11.82 14.32
CA VAL A 91 2.88 10.72 14.87
C VAL A 91 2.51 9.74 13.77
N THR A 92 2.06 10.25 12.61
CA THR A 92 1.55 9.42 11.52
C THR A 92 2.67 8.71 10.76
N VAL A 93 3.79 9.38 10.47
CA VAL A 93 4.89 8.77 9.70
C VAL A 93 5.53 7.60 10.44
N PRO A 94 5.92 7.72 11.74
CA PRO A 94 6.45 6.57 12.46
C PRO A 94 5.47 5.41 12.56
N ALA A 95 4.17 5.67 12.67
CA ALA A 95 3.14 4.62 12.67
C ALA A 95 3.10 3.86 11.33
N VAL A 96 3.21 4.58 10.21
CA VAL A 96 3.24 4.01 8.85
C VAL A 96 4.56 3.27 8.59
N LEU A 97 5.69 3.77 9.10
CA LEU A 97 6.97 3.07 9.00
C LEU A 97 6.98 1.79 9.86
N ALA A 98 6.43 1.85 11.08
CA ALA A 98 6.26 0.68 11.92
C ALA A 98 5.33 -0.35 11.26
N TYR A 99 4.26 0.10 10.61
CA TYR A 99 3.42 -0.76 9.78
C TYR A 99 4.22 -1.48 8.69
N LEU A 100 5.00 -0.73 7.90
CA LEU A 100 5.81 -1.32 6.85
C LEU A 100 6.83 -2.30 7.39
N LEU A 101 7.47 -2.00 8.52
CA LEU A 101 8.41 -2.91 9.17
C LEU A 101 7.73 -4.22 9.60
N ILE A 102 6.57 -4.13 10.26
CA ILE A 102 5.78 -5.29 10.67
C ILE A 102 5.36 -6.11 9.44
N PHE A 103 4.86 -5.44 8.41
CA PHE A 103 4.49 -6.08 7.14
C PHE A 103 5.68 -6.81 6.54
N SER A 104 6.84 -6.17 6.42
CA SER A 104 8.06 -6.79 5.89
C SER A 104 8.49 -8.02 6.70
N ILE A 105 8.46 -7.94 8.04
CA ILE A 105 8.84 -9.07 8.91
C ILE A 105 7.88 -10.24 8.74
N ILE A 106 6.56 -10.00 8.71
CA ILE A 106 5.56 -11.05 8.59
C ILE A 106 5.54 -11.65 7.17
N SER A 107 5.77 -10.84 6.13
CA SER A 107 5.83 -11.32 4.75
C SER A 107 7.11 -12.07 4.43
N PHE A 108 8.22 -11.82 5.16
CA PHE A 108 9.53 -12.38 4.85
C PHE A 108 9.56 -13.92 4.69
N PRO A 109 8.97 -14.73 5.60
CA PRO A 109 8.97 -16.19 5.44
C PRO A 109 8.26 -16.64 4.14
N PHE A 110 7.15 -16.00 3.80
CA PHE A 110 6.38 -16.36 2.60
C PHE A 110 7.12 -16.00 1.32
N ILE A 111 7.79 -14.85 1.30
CA ILE A 111 8.67 -14.43 0.19
C ILE A 111 9.85 -15.39 0.07
N PHE A 112 10.51 -15.71 1.18
CA PHE A 112 11.62 -16.67 1.19
C PHE A 112 11.20 -18.06 0.66
N PHE A 113 10.05 -18.57 1.10
CA PHE A 113 9.54 -19.84 0.58
C PHE A 113 9.09 -19.75 -0.87
N PHE A 114 8.62 -18.59 -1.33
CA PHE A 114 8.30 -18.35 -2.74
C PHE A 114 9.56 -18.48 -3.59
N ASP A 115 10.65 -17.82 -3.20
CA ASP A 115 11.93 -17.87 -3.91
C ASP A 115 12.49 -19.31 -3.95
N LEU A 116 12.46 -20.02 -2.82
CA LEU A 116 12.84 -21.44 -2.77
C LEU A 116 11.96 -22.32 -3.67
N ALA A 117 10.66 -22.03 -3.76
CA ALA A 117 9.75 -22.78 -4.62
C ALA A 117 10.03 -22.56 -6.11
N VAL A 118 10.40 -21.32 -6.50
CA VAL A 118 10.83 -20.99 -7.86
C VAL A 118 12.09 -21.79 -8.22
N VAL A 119 13.10 -21.77 -7.36
CA VAL A 119 14.38 -22.48 -7.62
C VAL A 119 14.21 -23.99 -7.65
N SER A 120 13.37 -24.54 -6.78
CA SER A 120 13.10 -25.99 -6.73
C SER A 120 12.11 -26.49 -7.77
N GLY A 121 11.47 -25.60 -8.54
CA GLY A 121 10.40 -25.95 -9.48
C GLY A 121 9.15 -26.56 -8.81
N ASN A 122 8.98 -26.35 -7.50
CA ASN A 122 7.88 -26.94 -6.75
C ASN A 122 6.62 -26.07 -6.82
N PHE A 123 5.75 -26.39 -7.79
CA PHE A 123 4.49 -25.66 -8.02
C PHE A 123 3.56 -25.60 -6.81
N SER A 124 3.47 -26.68 -6.02
CA SER A 124 2.62 -26.71 -4.82
C SER A 124 3.11 -25.72 -3.77
N GLN A 125 4.42 -25.71 -3.51
CA GLN A 125 5.03 -24.76 -2.57
C GLN A 125 4.87 -23.32 -3.07
N LEU A 126 5.07 -23.09 -4.37
CA LEU A 126 4.89 -21.78 -5.00
C LEU A 126 3.47 -21.24 -4.77
N PHE A 127 2.46 -22.08 -4.98
CA PHE A 127 1.05 -21.73 -4.77
C PHE A 127 0.76 -21.36 -3.31
N PHE A 128 1.22 -22.17 -2.35
CA PHE A 128 1.00 -21.88 -0.93
C PHE A 128 1.75 -20.63 -0.45
N SER A 129 2.97 -20.41 -0.94
CA SER A 129 3.73 -19.20 -0.65
C SER A 129 3.05 -17.94 -1.19
N LEU A 130 2.56 -17.99 -2.44
CA LEU A 130 1.80 -16.90 -3.04
C LEU A 130 0.52 -16.61 -2.24
N LEU A 131 -0.23 -17.66 -1.88
CA LEU A 131 -1.44 -17.53 -1.07
C LEU A 131 -1.14 -16.93 0.31
N GLY A 132 -0.01 -17.32 0.91
CA GLY A 132 0.49 -16.73 2.16
C GLY A 132 0.80 -15.24 2.05
N VAL A 133 1.54 -14.82 1.00
CA VAL A 133 1.81 -13.39 0.74
C VAL A 133 0.50 -12.61 0.59
N VAL A 134 -0.43 -13.13 -0.22
CA VAL A 134 -1.75 -12.51 -0.43
C VAL A 134 -2.54 -12.41 0.87
N ALA A 135 -2.54 -13.46 1.69
CA ALA A 135 -3.21 -13.47 2.98
C ALA A 135 -2.61 -12.44 3.95
N VAL A 136 -1.28 -12.33 4.00
CA VAL A 136 -0.61 -11.30 4.82
C VAL A 136 -0.97 -9.91 4.34
N ILE A 137 -0.94 -9.63 3.03
CA ILE A 137 -1.34 -8.35 2.45
C ILE A 137 -2.79 -8.02 2.83
N PHE A 138 -3.71 -9.00 2.72
CA PHE A 138 -5.10 -8.79 3.07
C PHE A 138 -5.28 -8.50 4.56
N LEU A 139 -4.73 -9.34 5.44
CA LEU A 139 -4.83 -9.18 6.89
C LEU A 139 -4.23 -7.86 7.37
N THR A 140 -3.05 -7.50 6.86
CA THR A 140 -2.39 -6.25 7.22
C THR A 140 -3.17 -5.03 6.73
N ASN A 141 -3.69 -5.04 5.50
CA ASN A 141 -4.54 -3.96 5.02
C ASN A 141 -5.84 -3.83 5.82
N VAL A 142 -6.51 -4.93 6.18
CA VAL A 142 -7.73 -4.90 7.00
C VAL A 142 -7.45 -4.37 8.41
N LEU A 143 -6.36 -4.82 9.04
CA LEU A 143 -5.98 -4.36 10.38
C LEU A 143 -5.60 -2.87 10.37
N PHE A 144 -4.90 -2.40 9.34
CA PHE A 144 -4.41 -1.03 9.26
C PHE A 144 -5.38 -0.04 8.62
N TYR A 145 -6.40 -0.52 7.89
CA TYR A 145 -7.48 0.32 7.35
C TYR A 145 -8.03 1.28 8.41
N PHE A 146 -8.10 0.81 9.65
CA PHE A 146 -8.69 1.56 10.74
C PHE A 146 -7.68 2.32 11.62
N ILE A 147 -6.39 1.92 11.63
CA ILE A 147 -5.37 2.51 12.52
C ILE A 147 -5.14 3.97 12.13
N TYR A 148 -5.19 4.24 10.82
CA TYR A 148 -4.87 5.52 10.24
C TYR A 148 -5.80 6.66 10.69
N PRO A 149 -7.13 6.60 10.51
CA PRO A 149 -8.02 7.68 10.97
C PRO A 149 -8.00 7.86 12.49
N VAL A 150 -7.95 6.78 13.27
CA VAL A 150 -7.96 6.86 14.75
C VAL A 150 -6.69 7.53 15.28
N SER A 151 -5.51 7.11 14.81
CA SER A 151 -4.22 7.68 15.25
C SER A 151 -4.04 9.14 14.84
N THR A 152 -4.64 9.56 13.72
CA THR A 152 -4.50 10.95 13.23
C THR A 152 -5.41 11.92 14.00
N LEU A 153 -6.54 11.43 14.55
CA LEU A 153 -7.61 12.27 15.10
C LEU A 153 -7.75 12.19 16.61
N GLU A 154 -7.53 11.04 17.22
CA GLU A 154 -7.55 10.91 18.68
C GLU A 154 -6.23 11.42 19.27
N LYS A 155 -6.29 12.11 20.43
CA LYS A 155 -5.10 12.59 21.16
C LYS A 155 -4.35 11.47 21.91
N GLY A 156 -4.63 10.20 21.59
CA GLY A 156 -4.08 9.04 22.28
C GLY A 156 -2.74 8.56 21.70
N ASN A 157 -2.03 7.78 22.49
CA ASN A 157 -0.75 7.16 22.11
C ASN A 157 -1.00 6.10 21.02
N PHE A 158 0.01 5.79 20.19
CA PHE A 158 -0.11 4.81 19.08
C PHE A 158 -0.76 3.48 19.51
N VAL A 159 -0.36 2.97 20.67
CA VAL A 159 -0.88 1.71 21.23
C VAL A 159 -2.39 1.81 21.52
N SER A 160 -2.85 2.90 22.16
CA SER A 160 -4.29 3.07 22.43
C SER A 160 -5.09 3.26 21.14
N ALA A 161 -4.53 3.94 20.14
CA ALA A 161 -5.16 4.05 18.84
C ALA A 161 -5.33 2.67 18.20
N LEU A 162 -4.29 1.82 18.23
CA LEU A 162 -4.31 0.48 17.68
C LEU A 162 -5.35 -0.45 18.35
N PHE A 163 -5.48 -0.42 19.68
CA PHE A 163 -6.52 -1.21 20.37
C PHE A 163 -7.94 -0.70 20.11
N SER A 164 -8.17 0.61 20.14
CA SER A 164 -9.46 1.23 19.81
C SER A 164 -9.90 0.88 18.39
N THR A 165 -8.92 0.87 17.49
CA THR A 165 -9.06 0.51 16.09
C THR A 165 -9.52 -0.94 15.90
N VAL A 166 -8.82 -1.90 16.51
CA VAL A 166 -9.18 -3.32 16.42
C VAL A 166 -10.60 -3.55 16.95
N LYS A 167 -10.95 -2.89 18.06
CA LYS A 167 -12.29 -2.97 18.66
C LYS A 167 -13.38 -2.40 17.73
N LEU A 168 -13.12 -1.29 17.06
CA LEU A 168 -14.05 -0.69 16.09
C LEU A 168 -14.16 -1.56 14.84
N GLY A 169 -13.05 -2.13 14.37
CA GLY A 169 -13.05 -3.00 13.21
C GLY A 169 -13.78 -4.31 13.39
N GLN A 170 -13.79 -4.86 14.60
CA GLN A 170 -14.57 -6.05 14.95
C GLN A 170 -16.09 -5.77 14.94
N LYS A 171 -16.51 -4.54 15.27
CA LYS A 171 -17.94 -4.19 15.36
C LYS A 171 -18.63 -4.15 13.99
N ASP A 172 -17.94 -3.65 12.97
CA ASP A 172 -18.49 -3.46 11.61
C ASP A 172 -17.68 -4.21 10.53
N LEU A 173 -17.19 -5.40 10.88
CA LEU A 173 -16.25 -6.19 10.08
C LEU A 173 -16.77 -6.54 8.67
N SER A 174 -18.09 -6.72 8.52
CA SER A 174 -18.73 -6.99 7.22
C SER A 174 -18.66 -5.79 6.28
N MET A 175 -18.97 -4.58 6.79
CA MET A 175 -18.94 -3.36 5.98
C MET A 175 -17.50 -3.04 5.56
N VAL A 176 -16.56 -3.26 6.46
CA VAL A 176 -15.14 -2.94 6.25
C VAL A 176 -14.47 -3.96 5.35
N SER A 177 -14.76 -5.24 5.52
CA SER A 177 -14.27 -6.27 4.60
C SER A 177 -14.77 -5.99 3.17
N LYS A 178 -16.07 -5.68 3.00
CA LYS A 178 -16.61 -5.34 1.67
C LYS A 178 -15.98 -4.08 1.09
N ALA A 179 -15.77 -3.07 1.93
CA ALA A 179 -15.06 -1.87 1.55
C ALA A 179 -13.67 -2.25 1.03
N ALA A 180 -12.84 -2.93 1.83
CA ALA A 180 -11.45 -3.28 1.50
C ALA A 180 -11.30 -4.24 0.30
N VAL A 181 -12.24 -5.17 0.09
CA VAL A 181 -12.18 -6.16 -0.99
C VAL A 181 -12.20 -5.50 -2.37
N PHE A 182 -13.00 -4.45 -2.56
CA PHE A 182 -13.10 -3.81 -3.88
C PHE A 182 -11.80 -3.13 -4.35
N PRO A 183 -11.16 -2.21 -3.58
CA PRO A 183 -9.85 -1.68 -3.91
C PRO A 183 -8.78 -2.77 -3.98
N PHE A 184 -8.88 -3.83 -3.16
CA PHE A 184 -7.94 -4.95 -3.24
C PHE A 184 -8.01 -5.64 -4.61
N ILE A 185 -9.21 -5.99 -5.09
CA ILE A 185 -9.40 -6.62 -6.41
C ILE A 185 -8.92 -5.69 -7.53
N VAL A 186 -9.27 -4.41 -7.47
CA VAL A 186 -8.84 -3.43 -8.48
C VAL A 186 -7.31 -3.30 -8.48
N SER A 187 -6.68 -3.21 -7.31
CA SER A 187 -5.21 -3.15 -7.18
C SER A 187 -4.53 -4.42 -7.67
N LEU A 188 -5.10 -5.60 -7.38
CA LEU A 188 -4.57 -6.88 -7.84
C LEU A 188 -4.64 -7.01 -9.37
N ALA A 189 -5.78 -6.64 -9.97
CA ALA A 189 -5.93 -6.60 -11.42
C ALA A 189 -4.93 -5.61 -12.05
N ASN A 190 -4.77 -4.44 -11.44
CA ASN A 190 -3.84 -3.41 -11.89
C ASN A 190 -2.37 -3.85 -11.78
N PHE A 191 -2.02 -4.64 -10.76
CA PHE A 191 -0.70 -5.26 -10.63
C PHE A 191 -0.47 -6.33 -11.70
N ALA A 192 -1.45 -7.19 -11.96
CA ALA A 192 -1.33 -8.21 -13.01
C ALA A 192 -1.13 -7.58 -14.40
N VAL A 193 -1.91 -6.53 -14.72
CA VAL A 193 -1.77 -5.80 -16.00
C VAL A 193 -0.43 -5.07 -16.10
N ALA A 194 0.23 -4.74 -14.98
CA ALA A 194 1.53 -4.06 -14.98
C ALA A 194 2.62 -4.86 -15.72
N PHE A 195 2.53 -6.20 -15.73
CA PHE A 195 3.46 -7.07 -16.46
C PHE A 195 3.23 -7.10 -17.97
N LEU A 196 2.11 -6.55 -18.45
CA LEU A 196 1.69 -6.60 -19.86
C LEU A 196 1.73 -5.23 -20.54
N VAL A 197 2.21 -4.19 -19.85
CA VAL A 197 2.15 -2.78 -20.30
C VAL A 197 2.99 -2.48 -21.54
N GLU A 198 3.87 -3.39 -21.96
CA GLU A 198 4.58 -3.27 -23.25
C GLU A 198 3.61 -3.24 -24.45
N ASN A 199 2.44 -3.85 -24.29
CA ASN A 199 1.37 -3.76 -25.28
C ASN A 199 0.48 -2.53 -25.00
N PRO A 200 0.27 -1.63 -26.00
CA PRO A 200 -0.49 -0.40 -25.83
C PRO A 200 -1.91 -0.56 -25.27
N ALA A 201 -2.60 -1.66 -25.61
CA ALA A 201 -3.95 -1.93 -25.10
C ALA A 201 -3.93 -2.21 -23.59
N PHE A 202 -2.93 -2.95 -23.12
CA PHE A 202 -2.74 -3.22 -21.70
C PHE A 202 -2.21 -1.99 -20.95
N LEU A 203 -1.42 -1.12 -21.59
CA LEU A 203 -1.07 0.19 -21.02
C LEU A 203 -2.30 1.07 -20.81
N ALA A 204 -3.20 1.14 -21.80
CA ALA A 204 -4.46 1.89 -21.66
C ALA A 204 -5.34 1.30 -20.53
N LEU A 205 -5.45 -0.02 -20.45
CA LEU A 205 -6.16 -0.71 -19.37
C LEU A 205 -5.53 -0.43 -18.01
N PHE A 206 -4.19 -0.45 -17.92
CA PHE A 206 -3.44 -0.13 -16.70
C PHE A 206 -3.77 1.30 -16.22
N VAL A 207 -3.70 2.28 -17.13
CA VAL A 207 -4.02 3.69 -16.82
C VAL A 207 -5.47 3.82 -16.35
N PHE A 208 -6.42 3.17 -17.03
CA PHE A 208 -7.82 3.15 -16.61
C PHE A 208 -7.97 2.55 -15.20
N LEU A 209 -7.37 1.40 -14.94
CA LEU A 209 -7.39 0.77 -13.63
C LEU A 209 -6.74 1.66 -12.55
N ARG A 210 -5.73 2.47 -12.88
CA ARG A 210 -5.15 3.46 -11.94
C ARG A 210 -6.14 4.55 -11.58
N PHE A 211 -6.87 5.09 -12.56
CA PHE A 211 -7.93 6.05 -12.27
C PHE A 211 -9.02 5.42 -11.39
N LEU A 212 -9.41 4.18 -11.67
CA LEU A 212 -10.38 3.45 -10.86
C LEU A 212 -9.86 3.23 -9.43
N THR A 213 -8.60 2.78 -9.27
CA THR A 213 -7.94 2.67 -7.97
C THR A 213 -7.97 4.02 -7.24
N ALA A 214 -7.58 5.11 -7.89
CA ALA A 214 -7.58 6.44 -7.28
C ALA A 214 -8.97 6.87 -6.78
N LEU A 215 -10.01 6.61 -7.58
CA LEU A 215 -11.40 6.93 -7.23
C LEU A 215 -11.87 6.10 -6.03
N VAL A 216 -11.61 4.79 -6.03
CA VAL A 216 -12.00 3.88 -4.96
C VAL A 216 -11.28 4.19 -3.65
N TYR A 217 -9.96 4.42 -3.71
CA TYR A 217 -9.18 4.80 -2.54
C TYR A 217 -9.61 6.17 -1.99
N SER A 218 -9.91 7.14 -2.86
CA SER A 218 -10.45 8.43 -2.41
C SER A 218 -11.79 8.26 -1.70
N TYR A 219 -12.67 7.42 -2.23
CA TYR A 219 -13.94 7.10 -1.60
C TYR A 219 -13.74 6.42 -0.23
N HIS A 220 -12.77 5.52 -0.11
CA HIS A 220 -12.37 4.94 1.17
C HIS A 220 -11.84 5.95 2.17
N LEU A 221 -10.96 6.86 1.74
CA LEU A 221 -10.42 7.90 2.61
C LEU A 221 -11.49 8.88 3.11
N VAL A 222 -12.64 8.97 2.42
CA VAL A 222 -13.81 9.75 2.87
C VAL A 222 -14.75 8.91 3.74
N LEU A 223 -15.10 7.70 3.31
CA LEU A 223 -16.00 6.80 4.02
C LEU A 223 -15.47 6.42 5.40
N ASN A 224 -14.17 6.17 5.49
CA ASN A 224 -13.55 5.65 6.70
C ASN A 224 -13.68 6.65 7.86
N PRO A 225 -13.34 7.96 7.71
CA PRO A 225 -13.74 8.98 8.67
C PRO A 225 -15.27 9.04 8.91
N VAL A 226 -16.07 9.01 7.85
CA VAL A 226 -17.55 9.14 7.93
C VAL A 226 -18.18 8.09 8.85
N ILE A 227 -17.78 6.82 8.70
CA ILE A 227 -18.25 5.69 9.52
C ILE A 227 -17.80 5.85 10.97
N TYR A 228 -16.60 6.39 11.21
CA TYR A 228 -16.06 6.62 12.55
C TYR A 228 -16.73 7.78 13.30
N PHE A 229 -17.19 8.80 12.57
CA PHE A 229 -17.69 10.04 13.14
C PHE A 229 -19.21 10.14 13.22
N GLU A 230 -19.96 9.13 12.77
CA GLU A 230 -21.43 9.14 12.81
C GLU A 230 -22.03 9.06 14.24
N GLY A 231 -21.22 8.93 15.29
CA GLY A 231 -21.69 8.95 16.68
C GLY A 231 -20.82 9.70 17.70
N ARG A 232 -19.86 10.52 17.27
CA ARG A 232 -18.89 11.20 18.17
C ARG A 232 -18.60 12.68 17.84
N ILE A 233 -19.38 13.30 16.95
CA ILE A 233 -19.34 14.75 16.68
C ILE A 233 -20.74 15.31 16.81
#